data_AF-A0A822AQP1-F1
#
_entry.id   AF-A0A822AQP1-F1
#
_cell.length_a   1.000
_cell.length_b   1.000
_cell.length_c   1.000
_cell.angle_alpha   90.00
_cell.angle_beta   90.00
_cell.angle_gamma   90.00
#
_symmetry.space_group_name_H-M   'P 1'
#
loop_
_entity.id
_entity.type
_entity.pdbx_description
1 polymer ?
#
loop_
_entity_poly.entity_id
_entity_poly.type
_entity_poly.pdbx_seq_one_letter_code
_entity_poly.pdbx_strand_id
1 'polypeptide(L)' 'YAEDPMKVVRALQHAVMNTVPRIRYRPGWQASLIFFPISNLPAWIVDWLFSQLDKSHHVPAFVSQQLKD' A
#
# COMPACT_ATOMS: atom_id res chain seq x y z
N TYR A 1 4.75 -12.91 9.07
CA TYR A 1 6.21 -12.75 9.02
C TYR A 1 6.50 -11.39 8.42
N ALA A 2 7.06 -10.44 9.18
CA ALA A 2 7.40 -9.11 8.67
C ALA A 2 8.62 -9.22 7.72
N GLU A 3 8.71 -8.35 6.71
CA GLU A 3 9.89 -8.34 5.83
C GLU A 3 11.15 -7.88 6.58
N ASP A 4 12.30 -8.40 6.16
CA ASP A 4 13.62 -8.01 6.68
C ASP A 4 13.90 -6.50 6.44
N PRO A 5 14.13 -5.70 7.50
CA PRO A 5 14.42 -4.27 7.37
C PRO A 5 15.68 -3.98 6.55
N MET A 6 16.61 -4.94 6.42
CA MET A 6 17.83 -4.78 5.65
C MET A 6 17.55 -4.49 4.16
N LYS A 7 16.38 -4.86 3.64
CA LYS A 7 15.95 -4.52 2.28
C LYS A 7 15.86 -3.01 2.04
N VAL A 8 15.41 -2.25 3.05
CA VAL A 8 15.31 -0.79 2.97
C VAL A 8 16.71 -0.17 3.00
N VAL A 9 17.56 -0.66 3.91
CA VAL A 9 18.96 -0.20 4.05
C VAL A 9 19.72 -0.39 2.74
N ARG A 10 19.59 -1.55 2.09
CA ARG A 10 20.23 -1.82 0.79
C ARG A 10 19.70 -0.91 -0.32
N ALA A 11 18.39 -0.65 -0.36
CA ALA A 11 17.81 0.26 -1.35
C ALA A 11 18.33 1.70 -1.16
N LEU A 12 18.46 2.14 0.09
CA LEU A 12 19.03 3.44 0.43
C LEU A 12 20.52 3.53 0.08
N GLN A 13 21.30 2.49 0.42
CA GLN A 13 22.72 2.41 0.08
C GLN A 13 22.92 2.51 -1.44
N HIS A 14 22.12 1.77 -2.22
CA HIS A 14 22.15 1.86 -3.67
C HIS A 14 21.78 3.27 -4.18
N ALA A 15 20.79 3.93 -3.58
CA ALA A 15 20.42 5.29 -3.95
C ALA A 15 21.57 6.30 -3.73
N VAL A 16 22.25 6.20 -2.59
CA VAL A 16 23.36 7.12 -2.23
C VAL A 16 24.62 6.85 -3.03
N MET A 17 24.93 5.58 -3.32
CA MET A 17 26.15 5.20 -4.04
C MET A 17 26.04 5.29 -5.57
N ASN A 18 24.84 5.50 -6.12
CA ASN A 18 24.65 5.57 -7.57
C ASN A 18 25.06 6.94 -8.15
N THR A 19 25.81 6.92 -9.25
CA THR A 19 26.16 8.12 -10.02
C THR A 19 24.93 8.82 -10.62
N VAL A 20 23.87 8.07 -10.93
CA VAL A 20 22.60 8.60 -11.46
C VAL A 20 21.45 8.10 -10.58
N PRO A 21 21.02 8.88 -9.57
CA PRO A 21 19.98 8.46 -8.65
C PRO A 21 18.61 8.45 -9.34
N ARG A 22 17.76 7.48 -8.96
CA ARG A 22 16.36 7.40 -9.43
C ARG A 22 15.44 8.12 -8.45
N ILE A 23 14.39 8.76 -8.97
CA ILE A 23 13.40 9.46 -8.15
C ILE A 23 12.57 8.50 -7.28
N ARG A 24 12.46 7.22 -7.68
CA ARG A 24 11.70 6.20 -6.95
C ARG A 24 12.50 4.92 -6.76
N TYR A 25 12.78 4.59 -5.50
CA TYR A 25 13.34 3.30 -5.09
C TYR A 25 12.28 2.48 -4.36
N ARG A 26 12.29 1.16 -4.58
CA ARG A 26 11.20 0.26 -4.18
C ARG A 26 11.79 -0.94 -3.45
N PRO A 27 11.93 -0.84 -2.12
CA PRO A 27 12.51 -1.92 -1.35
C PRO A 27 11.52 -3.10 -1.29
N GLY A 28 11.95 -4.25 -1.78
CA GLY A 28 11.18 -5.49 -1.70
C GLY A 28 10.22 -5.74 -2.86
N TRP A 29 9.82 -7.01 -2.96
CA TRP A 29 8.96 -7.54 -4.01
C TRP A 29 7.53 -6.96 -3.95
N GLN A 30 6.97 -6.80 -2.75
CA GLN A 30 5.60 -6.34 -2.55
C GLN A 30 5.42 -4.89 -3.01
N ALA A 31 6.41 -4.05 -2.72
CA ALA A 31 6.46 -2.67 -3.18
C ALA A 31 6.49 -2.58 -4.72
N SER A 32 7.13 -3.52 -5.39
CA SER A 32 7.26 -3.54 -6.86
C SER A 32 6.05 -4.11 -7.58
N LEU A 33 5.41 -5.15 -7.03
CA LEU A 33 4.38 -5.90 -7.76
C LEU A 33 2.96 -5.76 -7.23
N ILE A 34 2.77 -5.38 -5.98
CA ILE A 34 1.44 -5.17 -5.42
C ILE A 34 1.14 -3.69 -5.43
N PHE A 35 1.98 -2.90 -4.76
CA PHE A 35 1.72 -1.47 -4.62
C PHE A 35 1.95 -0.69 -5.91
N PHE A 36 2.83 -1.14 -6.82
CA PHE A 36 2.97 -0.44 -8.10
C PHE A 36 1.73 -0.45 -8.98
N PRO A 37 1.20 -1.62 -9.35
CA PRO A 37 0.05 -1.63 -10.25
C PRO A 37 -1.10 -0.92 -9.59
N ILE A 38 -1.34 -1.14 -8.29
CA ILE A 38 -2.40 -0.47 -7.54
C ILE A 38 -2.26 1.05 -7.60
N SER A 39 -1.07 1.61 -7.39
CA SER A 39 -0.87 3.08 -7.47
C SER A 39 -0.96 3.66 -8.88
N ASN A 40 -0.82 2.85 -9.93
CA ASN A 40 -0.99 3.31 -11.31
C ASN A 40 -2.42 3.09 -11.84
N LEU A 41 -3.25 2.33 -11.13
CA LEU A 41 -4.65 2.16 -11.48
C LEU A 41 -5.46 3.40 -11.07
N PRO A 42 -6.53 3.75 -11.82
CA PRO A 42 -7.47 4.80 -11.42
C PRO A 42 -8.04 4.55 -10.02
N ALA A 43 -8.25 5.63 -9.26
CA ALA A 43 -8.75 5.57 -7.88
C ALA A 43 -10.04 4.73 -7.76
N TRP A 44 -10.97 4.86 -8.70
CA TRP A 44 -12.24 4.11 -8.68
C TRP A 44 -12.06 2.58 -8.75
N ILE A 45 -11.03 2.08 -9.44
CA ILE A 45 -10.74 0.64 -9.52
C ILE A 45 -10.21 0.15 -8.17
N VAL A 46 -9.32 0.95 -7.58
CA VAL A 46 -8.69 0.65 -6.29
C VAL A 46 -9.76 0.68 -5.19
N ASP A 47 -10.60 1.70 -5.15
CA ASP A 47 -11.71 1.82 -4.20
C ASP A 47 -12.71 0.68 -4.34
N TRP A 48 -13.02 0.26 -5.57
CA TRP A 48 -13.87 -0.91 -5.82
C TRP A 48 -13.21 -2.20 -5.32
N LEU A 49 -11.92 -2.40 -5.62
CA LEU A 49 -11.17 -3.57 -5.16
C LEU A 49 -11.14 -3.66 -3.63
N PHE A 50 -10.86 -2.55 -2.95
CA PHE A 50 -10.87 -2.49 -1.49
C PHE A 50 -12.28 -2.70 -0.91
N SER A 51 -13.32 -2.11 -1.51
CA SER A 51 -14.71 -2.30 -1.07
C SER A 51 -15.16 -3.76 -1.21
N GLN A 52 -14.68 -4.48 -2.23
CA GLN A 52 -15.01 -5.90 -2.42
C GLN A 52 -14.23 -6.82 -1.48
N LEU A 53 -13.01 -6.43 -1.11
CA LEU A 53 -12.19 -7.14 -0.13
C LEU A 53 -12.71 -6.92 1.29
N ASP A 54 -13.24 -5.73 1.57
CA ASP A 54 -13.87 -5.38 2.84
C ASP A 54 -15.31 -5.90 2.90
N LYS A 55 -15.44 -7.24 2.97
CA LYS A 55 -16.73 -7.92 3.25
C LYS A 55 -17.25 -7.61 4.66
N SER A 56 -16.44 -6.97 5.49
CA SER A 56 -16.77 -6.57 6.85
C SER A 56 -17.39 -5.19 6.82
N HIS A 57 -18.67 -5.13 6.47
CA HIS A 57 -19.50 -3.92 6.58
C HIS A 57 -19.74 -3.60 8.07
N HIS A 58 -18.69 -3.45 8.86
CA HIS A 58 -18.76 -2.97 10.23
C HIS A 58 -18.90 -1.47 10.14
N VAL A 59 -20.14 -1.00 10.03
CA VAL A 59 -20.43 0.41 10.29
C VAL A 59 -19.79 0.80 11.63
N PRO A 60 -19.21 1.99 11.74
CA PRO A 60 -18.71 2.45 13.03
C PRO A 60 -19.86 2.36 14.03
N ALA A 61 -19.60 1.84 15.23
CA ALA A 61 -20.63 1.52 16.22
C ALA A 61 -21.61 2.69 16.47
N PHE A 62 -21.11 3.92 16.34
CA PHE A 62 -21.90 5.15 16.37
C PHE A 62 -23.03 5.21 15.31
N VAL A 63 -22.73 4.89 14.05
CA VAL A 63 -23.72 4.91 12.96
C VAL A 63 -24.77 3.81 13.14
N SER A 64 -24.40 2.66 13.72
CA SER A 64 -25.37 1.61 14.04
C SER A 64 -26.34 2.00 15.17
N GLN A 65 -25.93 2.87 16.09
CA GLN A 65 -26.80 3.35 17.16
C GLN A 65 -27.83 4.35 16.61
N GLN A 66 -27.39 5.25 15.73
CA GLN A 66 -28.23 6.32 15.17
C GLN A 66 -29.32 5.84 14.18
N LEU A 67 -29.19 4.63 13.62
CA LEU A 67 -30.20 3.99 12.77
C LEU A 67 -31.21 3.15 13.56
N LYS A 68 -30.97 2.94 14.86
CA LYS A 68 -31.83 2.13 15.74
C LYS A 68 -32.85 2.96 16.53
N ASP A 69 -32.64 4.28 16.55
CA ASP A 69 -33.55 5.29 17.08
C ASP A 69 -34.53 5.77 16.00
#